data_AF-U9THQ7-F1
#
_entry.id   AF-U9THQ7-F1
#
_cell.length_a   1.000
_cell.length_b   1.000
_cell.length_c   1.000
_cell.angle_alpha   90.00
_cell.angle_beta   90.00
_cell.angle_gamma   90.00
#
_symmetry.space_group_name_H-M   'P 1'
#
loop_
_entity.id
_entity.type
_entity.pdbx_description
1 polymer ?
#
loop_
_entity_poly.entity_id
_entity_poly.type
_entity_poly.pdbx_seq_one_letter_code
_entity_poly.pdbx_strand_id
1 'polypeptide(L)'
;MDGSSSQSGSTFSNAFSSPIEINNSVSYKPARNSILLKLEEDGFITPDEKAKELIKKLTGIKYLFILKLLFEDLQNEFSNQVLIDSLIVLADPAPFNLFYSEESVARLELHLRTLIAILERVCFSPIRLTKYLRDKIYNSLAKFAEIHRKTTQ
;
A
#
# COMPACT_ATOMS: atom_id res chain seq x y z
N MET A 1 -14.09 57.77 6.00
CA MET A 1 -14.88 56.74 5.28
C MET A 1 -14.39 56.80 3.86
N ASP A 2 -13.27 56.14 3.66
CA ASP A 2 -12.40 56.24 2.50
C ASP A 2 -12.70 55.07 1.58
N GLY A 3 -13.08 55.37 0.34
CA GLY A 3 -13.33 54.41 -0.71
C GLY A 3 -12.45 54.73 -1.91
N SER A 4 -11.18 54.35 -1.84
CA SER A 4 -10.25 54.43 -2.96
C SER A 4 -9.90 53.03 -3.45
N SER A 5 -10.43 52.71 -4.64
CA SER A 5 -10.06 51.57 -5.46
C SER A 5 -8.65 51.77 -6.02
N SER A 6 -7.75 50.82 -5.78
CA SER A 6 -6.49 50.72 -6.50
C SER A 6 -6.16 49.26 -6.78
N GLN A 7 -6.15 48.97 -8.07
CA GLN A 7 -5.69 47.75 -8.74
C GLN A 7 -4.19 47.55 -8.46
N SER A 8 -3.81 46.42 -7.87
CA SER A 8 -2.41 46.01 -7.75
C SER A 8 -2.19 44.66 -8.43
N GLY A 9 -1.47 44.71 -9.57
CA GLY A 9 -0.81 43.54 -10.09
C GLY A 9 0.43 43.25 -9.24
N SER A 10 0.56 42.03 -8.74
CA SER A 10 1.82 41.53 -8.17
C SER A 10 2.40 40.45 -9.09
N THR A 11 3.51 40.83 -9.72
CA THR A 11 4.47 39.96 -10.37
C THR A 11 4.96 38.92 -9.37
N PHE A 12 4.72 37.63 -9.64
CA PHE A 12 5.38 36.55 -8.91
C PHE A 12 6.85 36.54 -9.33
N SER A 13 7.72 37.09 -8.47
CA SER A 13 9.16 36.99 -8.60
C SER A 13 9.61 35.56 -8.33
N ASN A 14 10.08 34.86 -9.36
CA ASN A 14 10.93 33.67 -9.20
C ASN A 14 12.24 34.08 -8.52
N ALA A 15 12.44 33.63 -7.28
CA ALA A 15 13.77 33.55 -6.68
C ALA A 15 14.19 32.08 -6.66
N PHE A 16 15.17 31.76 -7.50
CA PHE A 16 15.81 30.45 -7.64
C PHE A 16 16.64 30.10 -6.40
N SER A 17 16.68 28.78 -6.15
CA SER A 17 17.85 28.02 -5.69
C SER A 17 18.41 28.24 -4.30
N SER A 18 17.93 27.40 -3.39
CA SER A 18 18.86 26.57 -2.62
C SER A 18 18.38 25.12 -2.70
N PRO A 19 19.20 24.15 -3.14
CA PRO A 19 18.91 22.76 -2.87
C PRO A 19 18.93 22.62 -1.35
N ILE A 20 17.82 22.19 -0.76
CA ILE A 20 17.86 21.68 0.61
C ILE A 20 18.77 20.46 0.53
N GLU A 21 20.02 20.60 0.96
CA GLU A 21 20.90 19.46 1.21
C GLU A 21 20.32 18.70 2.40
N ILE A 22 19.39 17.80 2.10
CA ILE A 22 18.96 16.78 3.04
C ILE A 22 20.15 15.81 3.13
N ASN A 23 21.00 16.02 4.14
CA ASN A 23 22.01 15.06 4.55
C ASN A 23 21.31 13.77 5.03
N ASN A 24 20.93 12.92 4.08
CA ASN A 24 20.27 11.63 4.28
C ASN A 24 21.26 10.53 4.71
N SER A 25 22.32 10.87 5.45
CA SER A 25 23.31 9.88 5.90
C SER A 25 22.90 9.12 7.17
N VAL A 26 21.69 9.35 7.69
CA VAL A 26 21.08 8.36 8.59
C VAL A 26 20.50 7.26 7.70
N SER A 27 21.36 6.28 7.39
CA SER A 27 20.93 4.99 6.90
C SER A 27 20.06 4.35 7.99
N TYR A 28 18.78 4.72 8.03
CA TYR A 28 17.74 3.90 8.63
C TYR A 28 17.73 2.60 7.84
N LYS A 29 18.63 1.66 8.15
CA LYS A 29 18.41 0.26 7.81
C LYS A 29 17.24 -0.14 8.69
N PRO A 30 16.03 -0.30 8.15
CA PRO A 30 14.94 -0.85 8.96
C PRO A 30 15.48 -2.16 9.51
N ALA A 31 15.29 -2.41 10.81
CA ALA A 31 15.67 -3.69 11.39
C ALA A 31 15.10 -4.79 10.49
N ARG A 32 15.98 -5.55 9.81
CA ARG A 32 15.58 -6.54 8.81
C ARG A 32 14.57 -7.47 9.47
N ASN A 33 13.38 -7.56 8.89
CA ASN A 33 12.30 -8.27 9.53
C ASN A 33 12.66 -9.75 9.66
N SER A 34 12.52 -10.34 10.85
CA SER A 34 12.87 -11.73 11.10
C SER A 34 12.10 -12.72 10.20
N ILE A 35 10.92 -12.35 9.72
CA ILE A 35 10.15 -13.15 8.75
C ILE A 35 10.81 -13.10 7.37
N LEU A 36 11.28 -11.93 6.92
CA LEU A 36 11.97 -11.81 5.62
C LEU A 36 13.29 -12.59 5.63
N LEU A 37 14.04 -12.56 6.74
CA LEU A 37 15.25 -13.34 6.91
C LEU A 37 14.98 -14.85 6.87
N LYS A 38 13.92 -15.32 7.55
CA LYS A 38 13.51 -16.73 7.49
C LYS A 38 13.11 -17.16 6.08
N LEU A 39 12.40 -16.30 5.34
CA LEU A 39 12.07 -16.58 3.94
C LEU A 39 13.33 -16.72 3.08
N GLU A 40 14.36 -15.89 3.31
CA GLU A 40 15.65 -16.00 2.63
C GLU A 40 16.38 -17.30 3.00
N GLU A 41 16.39 -17.68 4.29
CA GLU A 41 16.94 -18.96 4.77
C GLU A 41 16.24 -20.18 4.16
N ASP A 42 14.91 -20.08 3.96
CA ASP A 42 14.08 -21.09 3.30
C ASP A 42 14.24 -21.08 1.75
N GLY A 43 15.09 -20.21 1.20
CA GLY A 43 15.42 -20.15 -0.23
C GLY A 43 14.57 -19.19 -1.06
N PHE A 44 13.65 -18.43 -0.47
CA PHE A 44 12.87 -17.40 -1.16
C PHE A 44 13.66 -16.09 -1.22
N ILE A 45 14.50 -15.95 -2.23
CA ILE A 45 15.46 -14.86 -2.32
C ILE A 45 14.91 -13.64 -3.05
N THR A 46 14.01 -13.83 -4.02
CA THR A 46 13.44 -12.74 -4.83
C THR A 46 12.21 -12.09 -4.16
N PRO A 47 11.89 -10.82 -4.48
CA PRO A 47 10.66 -10.19 -4.00
C PRO A 47 9.40 -10.96 -4.40
N ASP A 48 9.35 -11.49 -5.63
CA ASP A 48 8.24 -12.29 -6.14
C ASP A 48 8.01 -13.57 -5.32
N GLU A 49 9.08 -14.31 -5.01
CA GLU A 49 9.00 -15.52 -4.19
C GLU A 49 8.50 -15.22 -2.78
N LYS A 50 9.03 -14.18 -2.15
CA LYS A 50 8.60 -13.73 -0.82
C LYS A 50 7.13 -13.32 -0.83
N ALA A 51 6.69 -12.55 -1.81
CA ALA A 51 5.30 -12.14 -1.94
C ALA A 51 4.36 -13.35 -2.10
N LYS A 52 4.69 -14.29 -3.00
CA LYS A 52 3.93 -15.53 -3.21
C LYS A 52 3.79 -16.35 -1.92
N GLU A 53 4.83 -16.42 -1.10
CA GLU A 53 4.78 -17.16 0.15
C GLU A 53 3.98 -16.44 1.24
N LEU A 54 4.12 -15.11 1.34
CA LEU A 54 3.38 -14.29 2.29
C LEU A 54 1.87 -14.26 2.02
N ILE A 55 1.46 -14.23 0.75
CA ILE A 55 0.05 -14.21 0.32
C ILE A 55 -0.72 -15.45 0.79
N LYS A 56 -0.03 -16.60 0.96
CA LYS A 56 -0.64 -17.82 1.50
C LYS A 56 -0.96 -17.73 3.00
N LYS A 57 -0.41 -16.73 3.71
CA LYS A 57 -0.42 -16.62 5.18
C LYS A 57 -1.09 -15.33 5.69
N LEU A 58 -1.92 -14.67 4.88
CA LEU A 58 -2.54 -13.36 5.18
C LEU A 58 -3.57 -13.36 6.33
N THR A 59 -3.92 -14.51 6.88
CA THR A 59 -4.69 -14.59 8.12
C THR A 59 -3.89 -14.02 9.29
N GLY A 60 -2.57 -14.17 9.30
CA GLY A 60 -1.71 -13.58 10.32
C GLY A 60 -1.35 -12.13 10.00
N ILE A 61 -1.74 -11.21 10.89
CA ILE A 61 -1.49 -9.76 10.75
C ILE A 61 0.00 -9.44 10.52
N LYS A 62 0.91 -10.21 11.13
CA LYS A 62 2.36 -10.08 10.93
C LYS A 62 2.75 -10.30 9.48
N TYR A 63 2.25 -11.34 8.81
CA TYR A 63 2.55 -11.63 7.41
C TYR A 63 1.99 -10.56 6.48
N LEU A 64 0.78 -10.07 6.76
CA LEU A 64 0.18 -8.97 6.03
C LEU A 64 0.99 -7.68 6.16
N PHE A 65 1.52 -7.39 7.35
CA PHE A 65 2.42 -6.27 7.58
C PHE A 65 3.73 -6.41 6.78
N ILE A 66 4.31 -7.62 6.74
CA ILE A 66 5.54 -7.85 5.96
C ILE A 66 5.27 -7.71 4.47
N LEU A 67 4.14 -8.23 3.99
CA LEU A 67 3.76 -8.09 2.60
C LEU A 67 3.62 -6.61 2.21
N LYS A 68 3.01 -5.79 3.07
CA LYS A 68 2.93 -4.34 2.87
C LYS A 68 4.32 -3.72 2.72
N LEU A 69 5.23 -3.96 3.67
CA LEU A 69 6.59 -3.42 3.62
C LEU A 69 7.33 -3.87 2.36
N LEU A 70 7.12 -5.12 1.93
CA LEU A 70 7.73 -5.67 0.74
C LEU A 70 7.30 -4.88 -0.53
N PHE A 71 6.02 -4.52 -0.64
CA PHE A 71 5.49 -3.73 -1.76
C PHE A 71 5.79 -2.23 -1.68
N GLU A 72 5.93 -1.67 -0.47
CA GLU A 72 6.27 -0.25 -0.28
C GLU A 72 7.73 0.06 -0.63
N ASP A 73 8.62 -0.93 -0.54
CA ASP A 73 9.99 -0.78 -0.95
C ASP A 73 10.10 -0.71 -2.48
N LEU A 74 10.29 0.51 -2.98
CA LEU A 74 10.37 0.80 -4.41
C LEU A 74 11.58 0.14 -5.10
N GLN A 75 12.58 -0.31 -4.34
CA GLN A 75 13.71 -1.07 -4.87
C GLN A 75 13.33 -2.50 -5.25
N ASN A 76 12.23 -3.03 -4.69
CA ASN A 76 11.75 -4.37 -5.02
C ASN A 76 11.00 -4.36 -6.35
N GLU A 77 11.56 -4.99 -7.37
CA GLU A 77 10.86 -5.23 -8.62
C GLU A 77 9.96 -6.46 -8.51
N PHE A 78 8.73 -6.34 -9.01
CA PHE A 78 7.75 -7.42 -9.03
C PHE A 78 7.31 -7.72 -10.44
N SER A 79 7.05 -9.00 -10.72
CA SER A 79 6.38 -9.36 -11.96
C SER A 79 4.92 -8.91 -11.94
N ASN A 80 4.39 -8.67 -13.14
CA ASN A 80 2.99 -8.33 -13.34
C ASN A 80 2.06 -9.39 -12.75
N GLN A 81 2.44 -10.66 -12.85
CA GLN A 81 1.64 -11.76 -12.32
C GLN A 81 1.54 -11.70 -10.80
N VAL A 82 2.63 -11.43 -10.09
CA VAL A 82 2.62 -11.29 -8.63
C VAL A 82 1.76 -10.11 -8.19
N LEU A 83 1.84 -8.96 -8.88
CA LEU A 83 0.97 -7.82 -8.58
C LEU A 83 -0.51 -8.18 -8.75
N ILE A 84 -0.87 -8.85 -9.85
CA ILE A 84 -2.24 -9.27 -10.14
C ILE A 84 -2.75 -10.29 -9.12
N ASP A 85 -1.96 -11.32 -8.81
CA ASP A 85 -2.32 -12.37 -7.85
C ASP A 85 -2.52 -11.76 -6.46
N SER A 86 -1.65 -10.83 -6.06
CA SER A 86 -1.78 -10.10 -4.79
C SER A 86 -3.05 -9.28 -4.73
N LEU A 87 -3.39 -8.54 -5.79
CA LEU A 87 -4.64 -7.79 -5.88
C LEU A 87 -5.86 -8.71 -5.79
N ILE A 88 -5.82 -9.87 -6.47
CA ILE A 88 -6.94 -10.83 -6.45
C ILE A 88 -7.19 -11.34 -5.04
N VAL A 89 -6.13 -11.70 -4.31
CA VAL A 89 -6.25 -12.23 -2.95
C VAL A 89 -6.69 -11.14 -1.97
N LEU A 90 -6.10 -9.95 -2.04
CA LEU A 90 -6.50 -8.84 -1.17
C LEU A 90 -7.87 -8.25 -1.53
N ALA A 91 -8.37 -8.46 -2.74
CA ALA A 91 -9.74 -8.11 -3.08
C ALA A 91 -10.76 -9.11 -2.50
N ASP A 92 -10.38 -10.19 -1.81
CA ASP A 92 -11.36 -11.09 -1.19
C ASP A 92 -11.81 -10.58 0.19
N PRO A 93 -13.11 -10.23 0.38
CA PRO A 93 -13.63 -9.84 1.67
C PRO A 93 -13.99 -11.01 2.60
N ALA A 94 -13.99 -12.26 2.10
CA ALA A 94 -14.42 -13.42 2.88
C ALA A 94 -13.74 -13.57 4.26
N PRO A 95 -12.43 -13.29 4.44
CA PRO A 95 -11.77 -13.41 5.74
C PRO A 95 -12.27 -12.46 6.83
N PHE A 96 -13.11 -11.48 6.50
CA PHE A 96 -13.66 -10.48 7.41
C PHE A 96 -15.17 -10.68 7.68
N ASN A 97 -15.83 -11.64 7.01
CA ASN A 97 -17.28 -11.85 7.13
C ASN A 97 -17.69 -12.79 8.28
N LEU A 98 -16.73 -13.46 8.94
CA LEU A 98 -17.03 -14.56 9.88
C LEU A 98 -17.12 -14.12 11.35
N PHE A 99 -16.38 -13.09 11.77
CA PHE A 99 -16.35 -12.62 13.16
C PHE A 99 -15.81 -11.19 13.24
N TYR A 100 -16.33 -10.41 14.20
CA TYR A 100 -15.92 -9.02 14.45
C TYR A 100 -15.25 -8.90 15.83
N SER A 101 -14.01 -8.40 15.84
CA SER A 101 -13.24 -8.04 17.04
C SER A 101 -12.43 -6.75 16.80
N GLU A 102 -11.90 -6.10 17.82
CA GLU A 102 -10.99 -4.95 17.63
C GLU A 102 -9.78 -5.33 16.76
N GLU A 103 -9.24 -6.54 16.93
CA GLU A 103 -8.17 -7.09 16.09
C GLU A 103 -8.61 -7.21 14.62
N SER A 104 -9.88 -7.49 14.35
CA SER A 104 -10.42 -7.55 13.00
C SER A 104 -10.43 -6.18 12.30
N VAL A 105 -10.65 -5.09 13.04
CA VAL A 105 -10.62 -3.71 12.51
C VAL A 105 -9.19 -3.32 12.17
N ALA A 106 -8.25 -3.49 13.10
CA ALA A 106 -6.84 -3.19 12.86
C ALA A 106 -6.28 -4.00 11.67
N ARG A 107 -6.68 -5.28 11.56
CA ARG A 107 -6.33 -6.13 10.42
C ARG A 107 -6.97 -5.64 9.13
N LEU A 108 -8.24 -5.23 9.13
CA LEU A 108 -8.93 -4.69 7.95
C LEU A 108 -8.24 -3.41 7.45
N GLU A 109 -7.90 -2.49 8.34
CA GLU A 109 -7.17 -1.28 7.96
C GLU A 109 -5.81 -1.60 7.35
N LEU A 110 -5.05 -2.52 7.97
CA LEU A 110 -3.76 -2.94 7.43
C LEU A 110 -3.94 -3.58 6.05
N HIS A 111 -4.98 -4.38 5.86
CA HIS A 111 -5.31 -5.03 4.59
C HIS A 111 -5.59 -4.00 3.49
N LEU A 112 -6.35 -2.96 3.80
CA LEU A 112 -6.60 -1.85 2.87
C LEU A 112 -5.30 -1.08 2.55
N ARG A 113 -4.45 -0.82 3.54
CA ARG A 113 -3.14 -0.18 3.32
C ARG A 113 -2.23 -1.04 2.42
N THR A 114 -2.24 -2.36 2.59
CA THR A 114 -1.50 -3.28 1.70
C THR A 114 -2.08 -3.26 0.27
N LEU A 115 -3.40 -3.25 0.13
CA LEU A 115 -4.06 -3.15 -1.19
C LEU A 115 -3.65 -1.85 -1.91
N ILE A 116 -3.59 -0.73 -1.18
CA ILE A 116 -3.13 0.56 -1.72
C ILE A 116 -1.67 0.48 -2.18
N ALA A 117 -0.75 -0.06 -1.36
CA ALA A 117 0.65 -0.19 -1.73
C ALA A 117 0.83 -0.97 -3.06
N ILE A 118 0.05 -2.03 -3.27
CA ILE A 118 0.11 -2.80 -4.53
C ILE A 118 -0.48 -2.00 -5.70
N LEU A 119 -1.59 -1.28 -5.49
CA LEU A 119 -2.16 -0.40 -6.52
C LEU A 119 -1.19 0.70 -6.93
N GLU A 120 -0.42 1.27 -5.99
CA GLU A 120 0.66 2.22 -6.28
C GLU A 120 1.72 1.60 -7.19
N ARG A 121 2.17 0.37 -6.89
CA ARG A 121 3.10 -0.36 -7.78
C ARG A 121 2.52 -0.57 -9.17
N VAL A 122 1.21 -0.85 -9.29
CA VAL A 122 0.53 -0.97 -10.59
C VAL A 122 0.49 0.38 -11.33
N CYS A 123 0.28 1.50 -10.64
CA CYS A 123 0.26 2.83 -11.26
C CYS A 123 1.60 3.20 -11.92
N PHE A 124 2.72 2.72 -11.37
CA PHE A 124 4.06 2.96 -11.91
C PHE A 124 4.58 1.81 -12.79
N SER A 125 3.73 0.85 -13.14
CA SER A 125 4.07 -0.31 -13.96
C SER A 125 3.36 -0.22 -15.32
N PRO A 126 3.91 -0.80 -16.41
CA PRO A 126 3.23 -0.86 -17.71
C PRO A 126 1.95 -1.74 -17.73
N ILE A 127 1.53 -2.31 -16.60
CA ILE A 127 0.34 -3.16 -16.49
C ILE A 127 -0.94 -2.37 -16.78
N ARG A 128 -1.84 -2.99 -17.53
CA ARG A 128 -3.23 -2.54 -17.66
C ARG A 128 -4.16 -3.55 -17.02
N LEU A 129 -4.81 -3.16 -15.92
CA LEU A 129 -5.84 -4.00 -15.29
C LEU A 129 -7.04 -4.14 -16.22
N THR A 130 -7.56 -5.35 -16.38
CA THR A 130 -8.78 -5.60 -17.14
C THR A 130 -9.98 -4.95 -16.45
N LYS A 131 -11.04 -4.67 -17.22
CA LYS A 131 -12.30 -4.17 -16.65
C LYS A 131 -12.81 -5.10 -15.54
N TYR A 132 -12.80 -6.40 -15.80
CA TYR A 132 -13.20 -7.43 -14.83
C TYR A 132 -12.47 -7.30 -13.49
N LEU A 133 -11.14 -7.17 -13.50
CA LEU A 133 -10.35 -7.08 -12.27
C LEU A 133 -10.61 -5.76 -11.53
N ARG A 134 -10.74 -4.64 -12.25
CA ARG A 134 -11.10 -3.35 -11.63
C ARG A 134 -12.47 -3.40 -10.96
N ASP A 135 -13.48 -3.92 -11.66
CA ASP A 135 -14.84 -4.06 -11.13
C ASP A 135 -14.84 -4.95 -9.88
N LYS A 136 -14.05 -6.03 -9.88
CA LYS A 136 -13.88 -6.89 -8.69
C LYS A 136 -13.30 -6.11 -7.50
N ILE A 137 -12.22 -5.35 -7.70
CA ILE A 137 -11.60 -4.54 -6.65
C ILE A 137 -12.59 -3.51 -6.10
N TYR A 138 -13.30 -2.79 -6.96
CA TYR A 138 -14.27 -1.76 -6.54
C TYR A 138 -15.44 -2.35 -5.75
N ASN A 139 -15.98 -3.48 -6.19
CA ASN A 139 -17.03 -4.19 -5.45
C ASN A 139 -16.55 -4.65 -4.07
N SER A 140 -15.27 -5.03 -3.95
CA SER A 140 -14.68 -5.41 -2.67
C SER A 140 -14.44 -4.22 -1.74
N LEU A 141 -14.03 -3.05 -2.27
CA LEU A 141 -13.92 -1.82 -1.48
C LEU A 141 -15.26 -1.43 -0.85
N ALA A 142 -16.36 -1.54 -1.60
CA ALA A 142 -17.70 -1.29 -1.06
C ALA A 142 -18.04 -2.25 0.11
N LYS A 143 -17.65 -3.52 -0.01
CA LYS A 143 -17.83 -4.51 1.07
C LYS A 143 -16.95 -4.21 2.28
N PHE A 144 -15.69 -3.83 2.08
CA PHE A 144 -14.80 -3.43 3.18
C PHE A 144 -15.33 -2.23 3.95
N ALA A 145 -15.89 -1.23 3.25
CA ALA A 145 -16.54 -0.09 3.89
C ALA A 145 -17.73 -0.50 4.78
N GLU A 146 -18.55 -1.44 4.30
CA GLU A 146 -19.68 -1.96 5.07
C GLU A 146 -19.23 -2.75 6.31
N ILE A 147 -18.18 -3.56 6.19
CA ILE A 147 -17.58 -4.30 7.31
C ILE A 147 -17.05 -3.32 8.35
N HIS A 148 -16.29 -2.31 7.92
CA HIS A 148 -15.76 -1.28 8.82
C HIS A 148 -16.89 -0.54 9.57
N ARG A 149 -17.98 -0.18 8.87
CA ARG A 149 -19.14 0.48 9.50
C ARG A 149 -19.75 -0.36 10.61
N LYS A 150 -19.91 -1.67 10.40
CA LYS A 150 -20.47 -2.60 11.40
C LYS A 150 -19.57 -2.79 12.63
N THR A 151 -18.27 -2.58 12.49
CA THR A 151 -17.32 -2.74 13.60
C THR A 151 -17.12 -1.49 14.46
N THR A 152 -17.58 -0.32 13.99
CA THR A 152 -17.43 0.97 14.69
C THR A 152 -18.75 1.49 15.29
N GLN A 153 -19.87 0.80 15.02
CA GLN A 153 -21.19 1.10 15.58
C GLN A 153 -21.48 0.21 16.79
#